data_AF-A0A813HUR9-F1
#
_entry.id   AF-A0A813HUR9-F1
#
_cell.length_a   1.000
_cell.length_b   1.000
_cell.length_c   1.000
_cell.angle_alpha   90.00
_cell.angle_beta   90.00
_cell.angle_gamma   90.00
#
_symmetry.space_group_name_H-M   'P 1'
#
loop_
_entity.id
_entity.type
_entity.pdbx_description
1 polymer ?
#
loop_
_entity_poly.entity_id
_entity_poly.type
_entity_poly.pdbx_seq_one_letter_code
_entity_poly.pdbx_strand_id
1 'polypeptide(L)'
;MAGLGQDLAEIVGQYGLPPDLVQIFRDKAVTSTAVIAKTFQDDEQFADFFLEEEAMVASGRGKSLRLRLALKMVYYDALHTARNNGEVPRVSDSPVSSEAPSRAESEAEEEPEKDEAEAEEEEEQADGEALLGRGRSA
;
A
#
# COMPACT_ATOMS: atom_id res chain seq x y z
N MET A 1 -1.79 -18.26 20.46
CA MET A 1 -1.07 -18.06 19.18
C MET A 1 -1.04 -16.57 18.94
N ALA A 2 0.14 -15.94 18.88
CA ALA A 2 0.23 -14.52 18.58
C ALA A 2 -0.21 -14.30 17.12
N GLY A 3 -1.37 -13.69 16.93
CA GLY A 3 -1.84 -13.27 15.62
C GLY A 3 -1.04 -12.07 15.13
N LEU A 4 -1.13 -11.80 13.83
CA LEU A 4 -0.77 -10.47 13.33
C LEU A 4 -1.77 -9.47 13.91
N GLY A 5 -1.28 -8.31 14.32
CA GLY A 5 -2.10 -7.17 14.67
C GLY A 5 -3.02 -6.82 13.52
N GLN A 6 -4.22 -6.36 13.85
CA GLN A 6 -5.28 -6.13 12.87
C GLN A 6 -4.83 -5.21 11.74
N ASP A 7 -4.19 -4.09 12.06
CA ASP A 7 -3.65 -3.13 11.09
C ASP A 7 -2.69 -3.79 10.09
N LEU A 8 -1.75 -4.60 10.61
CA LEU A 8 -0.76 -5.25 9.77
C LEU A 8 -1.41 -6.33 8.89
N ALA A 9 -2.41 -7.05 9.42
CA ALA A 9 -3.15 -8.05 8.65
C ALA A 9 -3.96 -7.40 7.50
N GLU A 10 -4.57 -6.23 7.75
CA GLU A 10 -5.29 -5.47 6.74
C GLU A 10 -4.36 -4.98 5.62
N ILE A 11 -3.24 -4.36 5.96
CA ILE A 11 -2.23 -3.88 5.00
C ILE A 11 -1.68 -5.06 4.16
N VAL A 12 -1.29 -6.15 4.82
CA VAL A 12 -0.79 -7.36 4.16
C VAL A 12 -1.83 -7.94 3.18
N GLY A 13 -3.11 -7.90 3.56
CA GLY A 13 -4.23 -8.31 2.72
C GLY A 13 -4.42 -7.43 1.48
N GLN A 14 -4.29 -6.11 1.62
CA GLN A 14 -4.44 -5.16 0.52
C GLN A 14 -3.39 -5.37 -0.58
N TYR A 15 -2.15 -5.64 -0.20
CA TYR A 15 -1.05 -5.84 -1.16
C TYR A 15 -0.93 -7.29 -1.67
N GLY A 16 -1.76 -8.21 -1.18
CA GLY A 16 -1.79 -9.60 -1.63
C GLY A 16 -0.48 -10.34 -1.35
N LEU A 17 0.11 -10.13 -0.17
CA LEU A 17 1.36 -10.79 0.19
C LEU A 17 1.18 -12.31 0.32
N PRO A 18 2.17 -13.12 -0.10
CA PRO A 18 2.07 -14.56 -0.01
C PRO A 18 1.99 -15.06 1.44
N PRO A 19 1.26 -16.14 1.73
CA PRO A 19 1.10 -16.68 3.08
C PRO A 19 2.43 -17.08 3.72
N ASP A 20 3.40 -17.50 2.91
CA ASP A 20 4.75 -17.81 3.37
C ASP A 20 5.43 -16.58 4.00
N LEU A 21 5.20 -15.39 3.43
CA LEU A 21 5.76 -14.13 3.94
C LEU A 21 5.06 -13.71 5.24
N VAL A 22 3.74 -13.95 5.31
CA VAL A 22 2.93 -13.76 6.51
C VAL A 22 3.43 -14.64 7.66
N GLN A 23 3.90 -15.85 7.36
CA GLN A 23 4.51 -16.74 8.33
C GLN A 23 5.89 -16.23 8.78
N ILE A 24 6.73 -15.77 7.84
CA ILE A 24 8.03 -15.18 8.16
C ILE A 24 7.87 -13.94 9.05
N PHE A 25 6.85 -13.09 8.85
CA PHE A 25 6.57 -11.98 9.76
C PHE A 25 6.36 -12.44 11.20
N ARG A 26 5.61 -13.53 11.39
CA ARG A 26 5.38 -14.11 12.73
C ARG A 26 6.66 -14.69 13.31
N ASP A 27 7.43 -15.40 12.50
CA ASP A 27 8.69 -16.03 12.93
C ASP A 27 9.74 -14.99 13.33
N LYS A 28 9.76 -13.83 12.67
CA LYS A 28 10.63 -12.69 12.98
C LYS A 28 10.04 -11.73 14.02
N ALA A 29 8.96 -12.11 14.69
CA ALA A 29 8.25 -11.30 15.69
C ALA A 29 7.75 -9.93 15.18
N VAL A 30 7.56 -9.78 13.87
CA VAL A 30 6.95 -8.60 13.25
C VAL A 30 5.43 -8.78 13.27
N THR A 31 4.84 -8.48 14.43
CA THR A 31 3.42 -8.72 14.68
C THR A 31 2.56 -7.47 14.51
N SER A 32 3.12 -6.26 14.39
CA SER A 32 2.34 -5.03 14.25
C SER A 32 3.09 -3.96 13.45
N THR A 33 2.35 -2.97 12.94
CA THR A 33 2.87 -1.79 12.25
C THR A 33 3.86 -0.99 13.13
N ALA A 34 3.55 -0.91 14.43
CA ALA A 34 4.42 -0.41 15.49
C ALA A 34 5.81 -1.08 15.53
N VAL A 35 5.86 -2.41 15.42
CA VAL A 35 7.13 -3.15 15.43
C VAL A 35 7.92 -2.82 14.17
N ILE A 36 7.26 -2.76 13.01
CA ILE A 36 7.91 -2.38 11.74
C ILE A 36 8.58 -1.01 11.87
N ALA A 37 7.83 0.00 12.35
CA ALA A 37 8.31 1.37 12.52
C ALA A 37 9.46 1.51 13.55
N LYS A 38 9.58 0.57 14.49
CA LYS A 38 10.63 0.57 15.52
C LYS A 38 11.87 -0.24 15.12
N THR A 39 11.69 -1.28 14.32
CA THR A 39 12.75 -2.24 13.98
C THR A 39 13.51 -1.85 12.72
N PHE A 40 12.83 -1.28 11.73
CA PHE A 40 13.41 -0.95 10.44
C PHE A 40 13.56 0.57 10.28
N GLN A 41 14.65 1.01 9.66
CA GLN A 41 14.95 2.44 9.46
C GLN A 41 14.46 2.94 8.09
N ASP A 42 14.47 2.08 7.09
CA ASP A 42 14.14 2.41 5.71
C ASP A 42 13.44 1.24 4.99
N ASP A 43 12.80 1.55 3.87
CA ASP A 43 12.02 0.61 3.07
C ASP A 43 12.89 -0.44 2.35
N GLU A 44 14.14 -0.12 2.06
CA GLU A 44 15.07 -1.05 1.40
C GLU A 44 15.51 -2.12 2.39
N GLN A 45 15.93 -1.71 3.58
CA GLN A 45 16.27 -2.60 4.69
C GLN A 45 15.10 -3.54 5.02
N PHE A 46 13.88 -3.01 5.09
CA PHE A 46 12.70 -3.83 5.30
C PHE A 46 12.52 -4.87 4.18
N ALA A 47 12.51 -4.43 2.92
CA ALA A 47 12.27 -5.33 1.80
C ALA A 47 13.36 -6.40 1.68
N ASP A 48 14.63 -6.01 1.78
CA ASP A 48 15.75 -6.95 1.61
C ASP A 48 15.81 -7.96 2.77
N PHE A 49 15.49 -7.56 4.01
CA PHE A 49 15.43 -8.48 5.15
C PHE A 49 14.48 -9.67 4.92
N PHE A 50 13.33 -9.46 4.27
CA PHE A 50 12.39 -10.53 3.97
C PHE A 50 12.68 -11.25 2.65
N LEU A 51 13.26 -10.57 1.67
CA LEU A 51 13.56 -11.14 0.35
C LEU A 51 14.83 -12.01 0.35
N GLU A 52 15.77 -11.73 1.24
CA GLU A 52 17.01 -12.51 1.43
C GLU A 52 16.79 -13.77 2.26
N GLU A 53 15.62 -13.93 2.91
CA GLU A 53 15.30 -15.13 3.65
C GLU A 53 15.33 -16.36 2.73
N GLU A 54 16.00 -17.43 3.17
CA GLU A 54 16.25 -18.63 2.37
C GLU A 54 14.95 -19.22 1.79
N ALA A 55 13.84 -19.14 2.53
CA ALA A 55 12.51 -19.55 2.07
C ALA A 55 12.04 -18.79 0.82
N MET A 56 12.30 -17.48 0.74
CA MET A 56 11.93 -16.64 -0.42
C MET A 56 12.87 -16.84 -1.60
N VAL A 57 14.15 -17.06 -1.32
CA VAL A 57 15.17 -17.35 -2.35
C VAL A 57 14.93 -18.73 -2.97
N ALA A 58 14.68 -19.75 -2.15
CA ALA A 58 14.36 -21.12 -2.61
C ALA A 58 13.07 -21.17 -3.44
N SER A 59 12.09 -20.32 -3.10
CA SER A 59 10.84 -20.18 -3.85
C SER A 59 10.98 -19.38 -5.15
N GLY A 60 12.16 -18.82 -5.46
CA GLY A 60 12.40 -17.94 -6.60
C GLY A 60 11.72 -16.56 -6.51
N ARG A 61 11.05 -16.26 -5.38
CA ARG A 61 10.28 -15.02 -5.16
C ARG A 61 11.11 -13.86 -4.64
N GLY A 62 12.29 -14.14 -4.05
CA GLY A 62 13.23 -13.13 -3.55
C GLY A 62 13.72 -12.12 -4.59
N LYS A 63 13.61 -12.42 -5.89
CA LYS A 63 14.00 -11.52 -7.00
C LYS A 63 12.81 -10.80 -7.66
N SER A 64 11.59 -11.03 -7.19
CA SER A 64 10.41 -10.49 -7.86
C SER A 64 10.23 -9.02 -7.52
N LEU A 65 10.31 -8.17 -8.55
CA LEU A 65 10.17 -6.72 -8.41
C LEU A 65 8.80 -6.32 -7.82
N ARG A 66 7.76 -7.09 -8.18
CA ARG A 66 6.41 -6.93 -7.63
C ARG A 66 6.36 -7.14 -6.11
N LEU A 67 7.01 -8.19 -5.61
CA LEU A 67 7.01 -8.48 -4.17
C LEU A 67 7.83 -7.45 -3.40
N ARG A 68 8.98 -7.03 -3.96
CA ARG A 68 9.77 -5.93 -3.41
C ARG A 68 8.94 -4.66 -3.30
N LEU A 69 8.22 -4.28 -4.36
CA LEU A 69 7.35 -3.11 -4.32
C LEU A 69 6.23 -3.26 -3.28
N ALA A 70 5.58 -4.42 -3.21
CA ALA A 70 4.55 -4.69 -2.20
C ALA A 70 5.09 -4.54 -0.77
N LEU A 71 6.30 -5.05 -0.48
CA LEU A 71 6.94 -4.89 0.82
C LEU A 71 7.26 -3.43 1.14
N LYS A 72 7.78 -2.67 0.17
CA LYS A 72 8.02 -1.23 0.36
C LYS A 72 6.72 -0.48 0.68
N MET A 73 5.63 -0.79 -0.03
CA MET A 73 4.31 -0.18 0.25
C MET A 73 3.77 -0.56 1.63
N VAL A 74 3.92 -1.83 2.04
CA VAL A 74 3.55 -2.29 3.39
C VAL A 74 4.34 -1.53 4.47
N TYR A 75 5.63 -1.26 4.24
CA TYR A 75 6.43 -0.44 5.15
C TYR A 75 5.91 0.99 5.25
N TYR A 76 5.63 1.65 4.13
CA TYR A 76 5.09 3.01 4.13
C TYR A 76 3.74 3.09 4.85
N ASP A 77 2.83 2.16 4.58
CA ASP A 77 1.52 2.13 5.25
C ASP A 77 1.64 1.80 6.73
N ALA A 78 2.60 0.94 7.11
CA ALA A 78 2.89 0.67 8.51
C ALA A 78 3.38 1.92 9.24
N LEU A 79 4.27 2.71 8.63
CA LEU A 79 4.72 3.98 9.19
C LEU A 79 3.59 5.00 9.31
N HIS A 80 2.76 5.12 8.27
CA HIS A 80 1.62 6.04 8.25
C HIS A 80 0.60 5.68 9.34
N THR A 81 0.29 4.39 9.47
CA THR A 81 -0.61 3.86 10.49
C THR A 81 -0.04 4.02 11.90
N ALA A 82 1.24 3.72 12.10
CA ALA A 82 1.90 3.92 13.40
C ALA A 82 1.83 5.39 13.85
N ARG A 83 2.10 6.33 12.92
CA ARG A 83 2.01 7.77 13.18
C ARG A 83 0.58 8.22 13.53
N ASN A 84 -0.42 7.72 12.82
CA ASN A 84 -1.82 8.04 13.08
C ASN A 84 -2.31 7.48 14.43
N ASN A 85 -1.76 6.33 14.84
CA ASN A 85 -2.06 5.71 16.14
C ASN A 85 -1.26 6.32 17.32
N GLY A 86 -0.55 7.43 17.09
CA GLY A 86 0.22 8.12 18.13
C GLY A 86 1.56 7.48 18.49
N GLU A 87 1.98 6.43 17.76
CA GLU A 87 3.35 5.92 17.85
C GLU A 87 4.25 6.73 16.93
N VAL A 88 5.03 7.65 17.50
CA VAL A 88 6.01 8.44 16.75
C VAL A 88 7.10 7.50 16.21
N PRO A 89 7.20 7.29 14.89
CA PRO A 89 8.33 6.55 14.32
C PRO A 89 9.61 7.30 14.66
N ARG A 90 10.70 6.59 14.96
CA ARG A 90 12.00 7.25 15.19
C ARG A 90 12.51 7.80 13.87
N VAL A 91 12.08 9.00 13.52
CA VAL A 91 12.66 9.80 12.46
C VAL A 91 14.08 10.10 12.90
N SER A 92 15.07 9.51 12.23
CA SER A 92 16.47 9.83 12.46
C SER A 92 16.67 11.34 12.32
N ASP A 93 17.35 11.89 13.32
CA ASP A 93 17.85 13.25 13.47
C ASP A 93 18.32 13.86 12.13
N SER A 94 17.52 14.77 11.59
CA SER A 94 18.03 15.95 10.89
C SER A 94 17.41 17.15 11.59
N PRO A 95 18.23 18.15 11.98
CA PRO A 95 17.86 19.10 13.01
C PRO A 95 16.66 19.94 12.56
N VAL A 96 15.66 19.96 13.45
CA VAL A 96 14.59 20.93 13.51
C VAL A 96 15.19 22.34 13.50
N SER A 97 14.96 23.11 12.43
CA SER A 97 14.86 24.57 12.60
C SER A 97 13.53 24.85 13.28
N SER A 98 13.67 25.40 14.48
CA SER A 98 12.65 25.79 15.44
C SER A 98 11.39 26.42 14.82
N GLU A 99 10.23 25.89 15.18
CA GLU A 99 9.24 26.68 15.92
C GLU A 99 8.27 25.75 16.65
N ALA A 100 8.15 25.96 17.95
CA ALA A 100 7.17 25.35 18.85
C ALA A 100 6.14 26.44 19.23
N PRO A 101 5.12 26.17 20.07
CA PRO A 101 4.13 25.09 20.07
C PRO A 101 2.69 25.66 20.15
N SER A 102 1.67 24.90 19.74
CA SER A 102 0.27 25.04 20.21
C SER A 102 -0.43 23.72 19.89
N ARG A 103 -0.63 22.81 20.85
CA ARG A 103 -1.70 22.79 21.86
C ARG A 103 -3.10 22.76 21.24
N ALA A 104 -3.62 21.54 21.19
CA ALA A 104 -5.01 21.10 21.43
C ALA A 104 -6.10 21.46 20.40
N GLU A 105 -7.07 20.54 20.32
CA GLU A 105 -8.44 20.69 19.78
C GLU A 105 -8.52 20.66 18.22
N SER A 106 -9.42 19.95 17.55
CA SER A 106 -10.62 19.15 17.90
C SER A 106 -10.98 18.26 16.70
N GLU A 107 -11.81 17.26 16.95
CA GLU A 107 -12.72 16.66 15.96
C GLU A 107 -13.34 17.72 15.03
N ALA A 108 -13.33 17.44 13.72
CA ALA A 108 -14.29 17.99 12.77
C ALA A 108 -14.45 16.98 11.64
N GLU A 109 -15.53 16.20 11.72
CA GLU A 109 -16.24 15.72 10.54
C GLU A 109 -16.48 16.91 9.59
N GLU A 110 -16.13 16.76 8.31
CA GLU A 110 -16.92 17.40 7.26
C GLU A 110 -16.91 16.55 5.99
N GLU A 111 -18.12 16.32 5.51
CA GLU A 111 -18.59 15.46 4.43
C GLU A 111 -18.29 16.07 3.02
N PRO A 112 -18.60 15.34 1.91
CA PRO A 112 -18.06 15.63 0.58
C PRO A 112 -18.80 16.75 -0.14
N GLU A 113 -18.08 17.66 -0.80
CA GLU A 113 -18.68 18.57 -1.78
C GLU A 113 -18.86 17.87 -3.13
N LYS A 114 -20.06 18.07 -3.66
CA LYS A 114 -20.66 17.49 -4.85
C LYS A 114 -20.96 18.65 -5.80
N ASP A 115 -20.77 18.39 -7.08
CA ASP A 115 -21.46 19.03 -8.22
C ASP A 115 -21.07 20.47 -8.62
N GLU A 116 -20.53 20.61 -9.83
CA GLU A 116 -21.10 21.53 -10.82
C GLU A 116 -20.87 20.95 -12.24
N ALA A 117 -22.00 20.68 -12.89
CA ALA A 117 -22.20 20.34 -14.31
C ALA A 117 -21.84 21.55 -15.21
N GLU A 118 -21.42 21.41 -16.47
CA GLU A 118 -22.17 21.28 -17.74
C GLU A 118 -21.13 21.83 -18.78
N ALA A 119 -20.97 21.37 -20.01
CA ALA A 119 -21.94 21.39 -21.11
C ALA A 119 -21.33 20.70 -22.35
N GLU A 120 -22.25 20.26 -23.18
CA GLU A 120 -22.16 19.53 -24.44
C GLU A 120 -21.46 20.30 -25.57
N GLU A 121 -20.78 19.59 -26.47
CA GLU A 121 -20.79 19.91 -27.91
C GLU A 121 -20.97 18.59 -28.69
N GLU A 122 -22.20 18.41 -29.20
CA GLU A 122 -22.54 17.54 -30.32
C GLU A 122 -21.90 18.11 -31.60
N GLU A 123 -21.26 17.27 -32.41
CA GLU A 123 -21.39 17.40 -33.87
C GLU A 123 -21.53 16.00 -34.51
N GLU A 124 -22.68 15.85 -35.17
CA GLU A 124 -23.06 14.81 -36.12
C GLU A 124 -22.03 14.63 -37.24
N GLN A 125 -21.81 13.39 -37.67
CA GLN A 125 -21.99 13.13 -39.09
C GLN A 125 -22.45 11.71 -39.38
N ALA A 126 -23.51 11.69 -40.18
CA ALA A 126 -24.40 10.60 -40.46
C ALA A 126 -23.90 9.67 -41.57
N ASP A 127 -24.54 8.51 -41.55
CA ASP A 127 -25.06 7.77 -42.70
C ASP A 127 -24.12 7.00 -43.64
N GLY A 128 -24.52 5.76 -43.86
CA GLY A 128 -23.93 4.85 -44.82
C GLY A 128 -24.37 3.40 -44.63
N GLU A 129 -25.69 3.16 -44.62
CA GLU A 129 -26.27 1.86 -45.02
C GLU A 129 -25.58 1.34 -46.31
N ALA A 130 -25.47 0.07 -46.68
CA ALA A 130 -26.37 -1.04 -46.49
C ALA A 130 -25.70 -2.31 -47.04
N LEU A 131 -26.15 -3.46 -46.54
CA LEU A 131 -26.58 -4.64 -47.31
C LEU A 131 -25.55 -5.48 -48.12
N LEU A 132 -25.84 -6.80 -48.09
CA LEU A 132 -25.39 -7.90 -48.97
C LEU A 132 -24.05 -8.53 -48.53
N GLY A 133 -23.95 -9.79 -48.13
CA GLY A 133 -24.76 -10.96 -48.42
C GLY A 133 -23.85 -12.12 -48.87
N ARG A 134 -24.12 -13.31 -48.33
CA ARG A 134 -23.78 -14.65 -48.88
C ARG A 134 -22.35 -15.22 -48.81
N GLY A 135 -22.33 -16.49 -48.39
CA GLY A 135 -21.36 -17.54 -48.75
C GLY A 135 -20.36 -17.82 -47.62
N ARG A 136 -20.40 -18.92 -46.85
CA ARG A 136 -20.60 -20.34 -47.14
C ARG A 136 -19.68 -20.87 -48.25
N SER A 137 -18.54 -21.42 -47.83
CA SER A 137 -17.84 -22.59 -48.41
C SER A 137 -16.84 -23.02 -47.33
N ALA A 138 -17.05 -24.16 -46.67
CA ALA A 138 -16.60 -25.49 -47.10
C ALA A 138 -15.07 -25.57 -47.16
#